data_AF-A0AAV2QTF5-F1
#
_entry.id   AF-A0AAV2QTF5-F1
#
_cell.length_a   1.000
_cell.length_b   1.000
_cell.length_c   1.000
_cell.angle_alpha   90.00
_cell.angle_beta   90.00
_cell.angle_gamma   90.00
#
_symmetry.space_group_name_H-M   'P 1'
#
loop_
_entity.id
_entity.type
_entity.pdbx_description
1 polymer ?
#
loop_
_entity_poly.entity_id
_entity_poly.type
_entity_poly.pdbx_seq_one_letter_code
_entity_poly.pdbx_strand_id
1 'polypeptide(L)'
;MKTFITISAIVLSLAALSWAQIIDPYECHCGVFISTSTGEIEIYHMHPEHVDGCGTEESTAACIASCQNEWTGIYKNGDLDGEMDNGYTLGQELCLGAVELFHPFIFNAN
;
A
#
# COMPACT_ATOMS: atom_id res chain seq x y z
N MET A 1 -49.22 -6.40 -20.86
CA MET A 1 -48.36 -7.48 -20.30
C MET A 1 -46.90 -7.39 -20.75
N LYS A 2 -46.59 -7.26 -22.05
CA LYS A 2 -45.19 -7.17 -22.53
C LYS A 2 -44.39 -5.98 -21.96
N THR A 3 -45.02 -4.83 -21.77
CA THR A 3 -44.41 -3.61 -21.20
C THR A 3 -44.07 -3.70 -19.71
N PHE A 4 -44.84 -4.48 -18.93
CA PHE A 4 -44.57 -4.64 -17.49
C PHE A 4 -43.38 -5.57 -17.22
N ILE A 5 -43.16 -6.55 -18.11
CA ILE A 5 -42.05 -7.50 -18.01
C ILE A 5 -40.72 -6.81 -18.33
N THR A 6 -40.69 -5.92 -19.34
CA THR A 6 -39.47 -5.18 -19.70
C THR A 6 -39.04 -4.17 -18.64
N ILE A 7 -39.98 -3.47 -18.00
CA ILE A 7 -39.65 -2.50 -16.94
C ILE A 7 -39.06 -3.22 -15.72
N SER A 8 -39.64 -4.37 -15.34
CA SER A 8 -39.15 -5.15 -14.19
C SER A 8 -37.73 -5.70 -14.43
N ALA A 9 -37.41 -6.13 -15.66
CA ALA A 9 -36.08 -6.61 -16.01
C ALA A 9 -35.02 -5.51 -15.95
N ILE A 10 -35.36 -4.28 -16.39
CA ILE A 10 -34.45 -3.13 -16.36
C ILE A 10 -34.15 -2.72 -14.91
N VAL A 11 -35.18 -2.65 -14.06
CA VAL A 11 -35.01 -2.29 -12.64
C VAL A 11 -34.18 -3.34 -11.89
N LEU A 12 -34.37 -4.64 -12.16
CA LEU A 12 -33.53 -5.69 -11.56
C LEU A 12 -32.07 -5.59 -12.02
N SER A 13 -31.80 -5.27 -13.30
CA SER A 13 -30.42 -5.11 -13.78
C SER A 13 -29.71 -3.87 -13.21
N LEU A 14 -30.45 -2.79 -12.96
CA LEU A 14 -29.89 -1.58 -12.34
C LEU A 14 -29.55 -1.80 -10.85
N ALA A 15 -30.37 -2.57 -10.13
CA ALA A 15 -30.11 -2.92 -8.73
C ALA A 15 -28.91 -3.87 -8.57
N ALA A 16 -28.56 -4.66 -9.59
CA ALA A 16 -27.37 -5.52 -9.57
C ALA A 16 -26.06 -4.73 -9.75
N LEU A 17 -26.09 -3.58 -10.44
CA LEU A 17 -24.90 -2.75 -10.71
C LEU A 17 -24.50 -1.87 -9.51
N SER A 18 -25.42 -1.59 -8.58
CA SER A 18 -25.11 -0.77 -7.39
C SER A 18 -24.31 -1.52 -6.33
N TRP A 19 -24.24 -2.86 -6.40
CA TRP A 19 -23.50 -3.70 -5.43
C TRP A 19 -22.07 -4.00 -5.90
N ALA A 20 -21.73 -3.68 -7.15
CA ALA A 20 -20.37 -3.79 -7.68
C ALA A 20 -19.52 -2.53 -7.42
N GLN A 21 -20.08 -1.51 -6.76
CA GLN A 21 -19.32 -0.38 -6.24
C GLN A 21 -18.61 -0.86 -4.95
N ILE A 22 -17.61 -1.75 -5.08
CA ILE A 22 -16.63 -1.95 -4.01
C ILE A 22 -15.87 -0.64 -3.92
N ILE A 23 -16.40 0.30 -3.14
CA ILE A 23 -15.69 1.46 -2.63
C ILE A 23 -15.16 1.03 -1.27
N ASP A 24 -14.39 -0.07 -1.23
CA ASP A 24 -13.47 -0.19 -0.12
C ASP A 24 -12.42 0.93 -0.32
N PRO A 25 -12.06 1.64 0.75
CA PRO A 25 -10.98 2.61 0.68
C PRO A 25 -9.77 1.97 0.01
N TYR A 26 -9.22 2.62 -1.03
CA TYR A 26 -7.95 2.16 -1.56
C TYR A 26 -6.89 2.48 -0.52
N GLU A 27 -6.20 1.44 -0.06
CA GLU A 27 -5.10 1.56 0.89
C GLU A 27 -3.80 1.72 0.11
N CYS A 28 -3.13 2.84 0.35
CA CYS A 28 -1.75 3.06 -0.04
C CYS A 28 -0.87 2.28 0.92
N HIS A 29 0.02 1.45 0.39
CA HIS A 29 1.04 0.74 1.16
C HIS A 29 2.41 1.20 0.73
N CYS A 30 3.24 1.54 1.70
CA CYS A 30 4.63 1.92 1.51
C CYS A 30 5.52 0.94 2.26
N GLY A 31 6.75 0.77 1.82
CA GLY A 31 7.68 -0.14 2.48
C GLY A 31 9.12 0.14 2.11
N VAL A 32 10.02 -0.41 2.92
CA VAL A 32 11.46 -0.44 2.63
C VAL A 32 11.79 -1.82 2.11
N PHE A 33 12.56 -1.87 1.02
CA PHE A 33 12.92 -3.10 0.34
C PHE A 33 14.43 -3.26 0.30
N ILE A 34 14.89 -4.51 0.36
CA ILE A 34 16.26 -4.87 -0.01
C ILE A 34 16.25 -5.55 -1.37
N SER A 35 17.20 -5.18 -2.22
CA SER A 35 17.43 -5.86 -3.49
C SER A 35 18.31 -7.08 -3.28
N THR A 36 17.90 -8.21 -3.84
CA THR A 36 18.66 -9.46 -3.89
C THR A 36 18.93 -9.85 -5.34
N SER A 37 19.73 -10.89 -5.56
CA SER A 37 19.94 -11.45 -6.90
C SER A 37 18.66 -12.03 -7.52
N THR A 38 17.66 -12.34 -6.70
CA THR A 38 16.41 -12.96 -7.15
C THR A 38 15.26 -11.96 -7.28
N GLY A 39 15.33 -10.78 -6.68
CA GLY A 39 14.24 -9.80 -6.65
C GLY A 39 14.33 -8.91 -5.41
N GLU A 40 13.23 -8.24 -5.09
CA GLU A 40 13.14 -7.38 -3.91
C GLU A 40 12.43 -8.08 -2.76
N ILE A 41 12.80 -7.72 -1.53
CA ILE A 41 12.18 -8.23 -0.30
C ILE A 41 11.81 -7.04 0.55
N GLU A 42 10.54 -6.92 0.91
CA GLU A 42 10.09 -5.93 1.88
C GLU A 42 10.62 -6.27 3.27
N ILE A 43 11.40 -5.36 3.86
CA ILE A 43 12.00 -5.49 5.19
C ILE A 43 11.30 -4.62 6.24
N TYR A 44 10.46 -3.69 5.80
CA TYR A 44 9.68 -2.83 6.67
C TYR A 44 8.42 -2.40 5.96
N HIS A 45 7.27 -2.69 6.57
CA HIS A 45 5.96 -2.26 6.09
C HIS A 45 5.56 -1.00 6.86
N MET A 46 5.31 0.08 6.13
CA MET A 46 4.83 1.34 6.69
C MET A 46 3.33 1.27 6.99
N HIS A 47 2.82 2.24 7.72
CA HIS A 47 1.40 2.34 8.03
C HIS A 47 0.59 2.51 6.74
N PRO A 48 -0.43 1.67 6.51
CA PRO A 48 -1.31 1.87 5.37
C PRO A 48 -2.10 3.16 5.54
N GLU A 49 -2.21 3.96 4.49
CA GLU A 49 -2.99 5.19 4.50
C GLU A 49 -4.08 5.17 3.43
N HIS A 50 -5.24 5.70 3.78
CA HIS A 50 -6.35 5.75 2.85
C HIS A 50 -6.12 6.83 1.80
N VAL A 51 -6.28 6.46 0.53
CA VAL A 51 -6.31 7.39 -0.60
C VAL A 51 -7.64 7.31 -1.36
N ASP A 52 -8.11 8.47 -1.81
CA ASP A 52 -9.32 8.58 -2.62
C ASP A 52 -9.04 8.15 -4.07
N GLY A 53 -9.68 7.06 -4.49
CA GLY A 53 -9.54 6.50 -5.83
C GLY A 53 -8.30 5.64 -6.02
N CYS A 54 -8.19 5.02 -7.20
CA CYS A 54 -7.09 4.12 -7.55
C CYS A 54 -6.62 4.33 -8.97
N GLY A 55 -5.31 4.36 -9.17
CA GLY A 55 -4.67 4.42 -10.48
C GLY A 55 -4.87 5.76 -11.21
N THR A 56 -5.39 6.78 -10.53
CA THR A 56 -5.40 8.16 -11.02
C THR A 56 -4.08 8.85 -10.66
N GLU A 57 -3.69 9.88 -11.41
CA GLU A 57 -2.51 10.68 -11.08
C GLU A 57 -2.64 11.30 -9.67
N GLU A 58 -3.84 11.74 -9.30
CA GLU A 58 -4.14 12.32 -7.98
C GLU A 58 -3.98 11.29 -6.85
N SER A 59 -4.59 10.10 -6.97
CA SER A 59 -4.46 9.03 -5.97
C SER A 59 -3.02 8.54 -5.83
N THR A 60 -2.28 8.49 -6.94
CA THR A 60 -0.85 8.12 -6.94
C THR A 60 -0.01 9.19 -6.24
N ALA A 61 -0.24 10.47 -6.54
CA ALA A 61 0.48 11.57 -5.90
C ALA A 61 0.17 11.65 -4.40
N ALA A 62 -1.08 11.44 -4.00
CA ALA A 62 -1.48 11.36 -2.60
C ALA A 62 -0.76 10.22 -1.87
N CYS A 63 -0.73 9.02 -2.47
CA CYS A 63 -0.02 7.88 -1.90
C CYS A 63 1.49 8.14 -1.74
N ILE A 64 2.15 8.71 -2.75
CA ILE A 64 3.58 9.07 -2.66
C ILE A 64 3.81 10.09 -1.54
N ALA A 65 2.94 11.09 -1.41
CA ALA A 65 3.06 12.10 -0.36
C ALA A 65 2.91 11.50 1.04
N SER A 66 1.96 10.58 1.24
CA SER A 66 1.85 9.78 2.47
C SER A 66 3.14 9.03 2.78
N CYS A 67 3.65 8.26 1.81
CA CYS A 67 4.88 7.49 2.01
C CYS A 67 6.05 8.39 2.41
N GLN A 68 6.19 9.55 1.78
CA GLN A 68 7.23 10.52 2.11
C GLN A 68 7.05 11.10 3.51
N ASN A 69 5.81 11.45 3.88
CA ASN A 69 5.52 12.00 5.20
C ASN A 69 5.82 10.98 6.30
N GLU A 70 5.44 9.71 6.11
CA GLU A 70 5.76 8.66 7.05
C GLU A 70 7.27 8.40 7.12
N TRP A 71 7.95 8.27 5.97
CA TRP A 71 9.40 8.05 5.91
C TRP A 71 10.18 9.17 6.61
N THR A 72 9.79 10.43 6.37
CA THR A 72 10.41 11.59 7.02
C THR A 72 10.06 11.69 8.50
N GLY A 73 8.98 11.05 8.95
CA GLY A 73 8.64 10.89 10.37
C GLY A 73 9.52 9.87 11.11
N ILE A 74 10.25 9.01 10.39
CA ILE A 74 11.19 8.04 10.98
C ILE A 74 12.47 8.77 11.44
N TYR A 75 13.29 8.07 12.22
CA TYR A 75 14.58 8.53 12.73
C TYR A 75 15.41 9.29 11.67
N LYS A 76 15.83 10.51 12.01
CA LYS A 76 16.63 11.41 11.16
C LYS A 76 16.05 11.60 9.73
N ASN A 77 14.72 11.63 9.61
CA ASN A 77 14.01 11.74 8.32
C ASN A 77 14.23 10.52 7.40
N GLY A 78 14.36 9.33 7.98
CA GLY A 78 14.62 8.11 7.23
C GLY A 78 16.07 7.99 6.74
N ASP A 79 17.02 8.62 7.43
CA ASP A 79 18.45 8.46 7.12
C ASP A 79 18.90 7.05 7.51
N LEU A 80 19.05 6.17 6.53
CA LEU A 80 19.47 4.78 6.70
C LEU A 80 20.87 4.65 7.35
N ASP A 81 21.73 5.66 7.18
CA ASP A 81 23.07 5.72 7.76
C ASP A 81 23.08 6.45 9.11
N GLY A 82 21.91 6.93 9.55
CA GLY A 82 21.73 7.59 10.82
C GLY A 82 21.97 6.65 11.99
N GLU A 83 23.09 6.82 12.68
CA GLU A 83 23.40 6.08 13.91
C GLU A 83 22.40 6.43 15.01
N MET A 84 21.84 5.38 15.64
CA MET A 84 20.88 5.39 16.75
C MET A 84 21.59 5.16 18.09
N ASP A 85 20.90 5.40 19.20
CA ASP A 85 21.49 5.31 20.56
C ASP A 85 21.98 3.90 20.94
N ASN A 86 21.52 2.86 20.23
CA ASN A 86 21.94 1.48 20.42
C ASN A 86 23.22 1.12 19.62
N GLY A 87 23.80 2.06 18.88
CA GLY A 87 25.02 1.89 18.10
C GLY A 87 24.82 1.29 16.70
N TYR A 88 23.58 1.01 16.30
CA TYR A 88 23.23 0.60 14.94
C TYR A 88 22.75 1.79 14.11
N THR A 89 22.87 1.70 12.78
CA THR A 89 22.18 2.64 11.89
C THR A 89 20.71 2.24 11.72
N LEU A 90 19.87 3.20 11.31
CA LEU A 90 18.47 2.90 11.00
C LEU A 90 18.34 1.74 10.00
N GLY A 91 19.16 1.71 8.94
CA GLY A 91 19.13 0.63 7.95
C GLY A 91 19.48 -0.73 8.53
N GLN A 92 20.45 -0.78 9.45
CA GLN A 92 20.79 -2.02 10.18
C GLN A 92 19.63 -2.49 11.05
N GLU A 93 18.96 -1.58 11.76
CA GLU A 93 17.79 -1.92 12.57
C GLU A 93 16.61 -2.44 11.74
N LEU A 94 16.32 -1.81 10.59
CA LEU A 94 15.29 -2.29 9.68
C LEU A 94 15.60 -3.71 9.17
N CYS A 95 16.86 -4.00 8.87
CA CYS A 95 17.29 -5.33 8.44
C CYS A 95 17.20 -6.36 9.58
N LEU A 96 17.59 -5.99 10.81
CA LEU A 96 17.49 -6.86 11.99
C LEU A 96 16.03 -7.18 12.30
N GLY A 97 15.17 -6.16 12.31
CA GLY A 97 13.73 -6.31 12.53
C GLY A 97 13.07 -7.24 11.50
N ALA A 98 13.47 -7.15 10.22
CA ALA A 98 12.96 -8.05 9.18
C ALA A 98 13.30 -9.53 9.41
N VAL A 99 14.50 -9.81 9.92
CA VAL A 99 14.93 -11.18 10.27
C VAL A 99 14.15 -11.70 11.47
N GLU A 100 13.88 -10.86 12.47
CA GLU A 100 13.15 -11.25 13.67
C GLU A 100 11.65 -11.47 13.42
N LEU A 101 11.04 -10.64 12.57
CA LEU A 101 9.60 -10.63 12.32
C LEU A 101 9.16 -11.55 11.20
N PHE A 102 10.07 -12.26 10.51
CA PHE A 102 9.77 -13.15 9.38
C PHE A 102 8.80 -12.50 8.38
N HIS A 103 9.10 -11.27 7.93
CA HIS A 103 8.24 -10.58 6.98
C HIS A 103 7.98 -11.46 5.73
N PRO A 104 6.71 -11.69 5.34
CA PRO A 104 6.41 -12.49 4.17
C PRO A 104 7.01 -11.82 2.92
N PHE A 105 7.83 -12.59 2.19
CA PHE A 105 8.44 -12.18 0.94
C PHE A 105 7.37 -11.68 -0.06
N ILE A 106 7.28 -10.37 -0.30
CA ILE A 106 6.65 -9.84 -1.51
C ILE A 106 7.70 -9.88 -2.62
N PHE A 107 7.68 -10.95 -3.42
CA PHE A 107 8.57 -11.12 -4.55
C PHE A 107 8.08 -10.30 -5.75
N ASN A 108 8.70 -9.16 -5.98
CA ASN A 108 8.52 -8.44 -7.25
C ASN A 108 9.56 -8.94 -8.26
N ALA A 109 9.11 -9.78 -9.19
CA ALA A 109 9.93 -10.24 -10.31
C ALA A 109 9.88 -9.19 -11.43
N ASN A 110 11.04 -8.74 -11.91
CA ASN A 110 11.13 -7.95 -13.14
C ASN A 110 10.77 -8.78 -14.38
#